data_AF-A0A2X3KH11-F1
#
_entry.id   AF-A0A2X3KH11-F1
#
_cell.length_a   1.000
_cell.length_b   1.000
_cell.length_c   1.000
_cell.angle_alpha   90.00
_cell.angle_beta   90.00
_cell.angle_gamma   90.00
#
_symmetry.space_group_name_H-M   'P 1'
#
loop_
_entity.id
_entity.type
_entity.pdbx_description
1 polymer ?
#
loop_
_entity_poly.entity_id
_entity_poly.type
_entity_poly.pdbx_seq_one_letter_code
_entity_poly.pdbx_strand_id
1 'polypeptide(L)'
;MIADELIKNRENLDFVGRVVNEAAKQNLVLDTIDTAYISWASWLFDDLLQYRNVNRVYIVGGGAALIADAVRKAWNHLSEKVVLMDEPQTALVQAIARFKAEE
;
A
#
# COMPACT_ATOMS: atom_id res chain seq x y z
N MET A 1 -6.40 -10.51 -11.12
CA MET A 1 -7.48 -11.48 -10.78
C MET A 1 -8.68 -10.72 -10.21
N ILE A 2 -9.89 -11.29 -10.22
CA ILE A 2 -11.09 -10.59 -9.69
C ILE A 2 -10.95 -10.24 -8.19
N ALA A 3 -10.23 -11.08 -7.44
CA ALA A 3 -9.91 -10.84 -6.03
C ALA A 3 -9.06 -9.57 -5.83
N ASP A 4 -8.08 -9.31 -6.70
CA ASP A 4 -7.24 -8.10 -6.61
C ASP A 4 -8.07 -6.85 -6.82
N GLU A 5 -8.99 -6.89 -7.80
CA GLU A 5 -9.91 -5.79 -8.08
C GLU A 5 -10.90 -5.58 -6.92
N LEU A 6 -11.31 -6.64 -6.23
CA LEU A 6 -12.13 -6.54 -5.02
C LEU A 6 -11.38 -5.83 -3.88
N ILE A 7 -10.10 -6.16 -3.64
CA ILE A 7 -9.29 -5.51 -2.59
C ILE A 7 -9.08 -4.02 -2.89
N LYS A 8 -8.79 -3.68 -4.16
CA LYS A 8 -8.62 -2.29 -4.60
C LYS A 8 -9.90 -1.47 -4.47
N ASN A 9 -11.05 -2.06 -4.80
CA ASN A 9 -12.35 -1.40 -4.81
C ASN A 9 -13.20 -1.73 -3.57
N ARG A 10 -12.57 -2.11 -2.44
CA ARG A 10 -13.27 -2.53 -1.21
C ARG A 10 -14.22 -1.48 -0.63
N GLU A 11 -13.97 -0.19 -0.91
CA GLU A 11 -14.84 0.92 -0.49
C GLU A 11 -16.02 1.16 -1.45
N ASN A 12 -16.02 0.52 -2.62
CA ASN A 12 -17.10 0.61 -3.61
C ASN A 12 -18.11 -0.53 -3.39
N LEU A 13 -19.12 -0.28 -2.56
CA LEU A 13 -20.14 -1.28 -2.21
C LEU A 13 -20.91 -1.82 -3.43
N ASP A 14 -21.13 -1.00 -4.46
CA ASP A 14 -21.77 -1.44 -5.72
C ASP A 14 -20.88 -2.43 -6.50
N PHE A 15 -19.56 -2.27 -6.43
CA PHE A 15 -18.62 -3.22 -7.01
C PHE A 15 -18.55 -4.50 -6.18
N VAL A 16 -18.46 -4.37 -4.85
CA VAL A 16 -18.44 -5.51 -3.92
C VAL A 16 -19.69 -6.37 -4.12
N GLY A 17 -20.87 -5.76 -4.22
CA GLY A 17 -22.13 -6.47 -4.43
C GLY A 17 -22.24 -7.20 -5.77
N ARG A 18 -21.53 -6.73 -6.80
CA ARG A 18 -21.44 -7.41 -8.11
C ARG A 18 -20.48 -8.60 -8.11
N VAL A 19 -19.46 -8.57 -7.26
CA VAL A 19 -18.42 -9.62 -7.20
C VAL A 19 -18.77 -10.68 -6.14
N VAL A 20 -19.35 -10.26 -5.02
CA VAL A 20 -19.77 -11.12 -3.92
C VAL A 20 -21.29 -11.27 -3.96
N ASN A 21 -21.74 -12.27 -4.71
CA ASN A 21 -23.14 -12.53 -5.01
C ASN A 21 -24.02 -12.82 -3.77
N GLU A 22 -23.42 -13.27 -2.67
CA GLU A 22 -24.14 -13.57 -1.43
C GLU A 22 -24.07 -12.39 -0.47
N ALA A 23 -25.16 -11.61 -0.40
CA ALA A 23 -25.23 -10.39 0.41
C ALA A 23 -24.86 -10.61 1.89
N ALA A 24 -25.27 -11.74 2.47
CA ALA A 24 -24.95 -12.10 3.85
C ALA A 24 -23.44 -12.28 4.13
N LYS A 25 -22.63 -12.51 3.09
CA LYS A 25 -21.17 -12.70 3.19
C LYS A 25 -20.36 -11.47 2.80
N GLN A 26 -20.99 -10.40 2.30
CA GLN A 26 -20.28 -9.19 1.89
C GLN A 26 -19.51 -8.56 3.05
N ASN A 27 -20.16 -8.40 4.21
CA ASN A 27 -19.51 -7.89 5.42
C ASN A 27 -18.37 -8.80 5.86
N LEU A 28 -18.56 -10.13 5.87
CA LEU A 28 -17.51 -11.07 6.23
C LEU A 28 -16.26 -10.91 5.33
N VAL A 29 -16.46 -10.71 4.03
CA VAL A 29 -15.35 -10.50 3.08
C VAL A 29 -14.64 -9.18 3.34
N LEU A 30 -15.40 -8.09 3.52
CA LEU A 30 -14.83 -6.77 3.82
C LEU A 30 -14.06 -6.78 5.15
N ASP A 31 -14.65 -7.34 6.20
CA ASP A 31 -14.01 -7.48 7.52
C ASP A 31 -12.74 -8.33 7.45
N THR A 32 -12.74 -9.38 6.62
CA THR A 32 -11.54 -10.22 6.40
C THR A 32 -10.43 -9.42 5.71
N ILE A 33 -10.77 -8.62 4.69
CA ILE A 33 -9.82 -7.75 4.00
C ILE A 33 -9.24 -6.72 4.98
N ASP A 34 -10.09 -6.08 5.78
CA ASP A 34 -9.65 -5.07 6.74
C ASP A 34 -8.81 -5.66 7.87
N THR A 35 -9.18 -6.85 8.38
CA THR A 35 -8.39 -7.56 9.40
C THR A 35 -7.01 -7.94 8.87
N ALA A 36 -6.94 -8.47 7.64
CA ALA A 36 -5.68 -8.80 6.99
C ALA A 36 -4.81 -7.55 6.77
N TYR A 37 -5.43 -6.44 6.35
CA TYR A 37 -4.75 -5.16 6.18
C TYR A 37 -4.19 -4.62 7.51
N ILE A 38 -4.98 -4.63 8.59
CA ILE A 38 -4.56 -4.18 9.92
C ILE A 38 -3.40 -5.05 10.44
N SER A 39 -3.51 -6.37 10.32
CA SER A 39 -2.46 -7.30 10.76
C SER A 39 -1.16 -7.08 10.00
N TRP A 40 -1.24 -6.93 8.67
CA TRP A 40 -0.07 -6.64 7.84
C TRP A 40 0.56 -5.29 8.16
N ALA A 41 -0.26 -4.25 8.34
CA ALA A 41 0.22 -2.92 8.70
C ALA A 41 0.95 -2.92 10.05
N SER A 42 0.40 -3.60 11.07
CA SER A 42 1.04 -3.73 12.38
C SER A 42 2.43 -4.34 12.27
N TRP A 43 2.55 -5.47 11.57
CA TRP A 43 3.84 -6.13 11.35
C TRP A 43 4.83 -5.24 10.60
N LEU A 44 4.38 -4.57 9.54
CA LEU A 44 5.21 -3.67 8.75
C LEU A 44 5.73 -2.51 9.61
N PHE A 45 4.89 -1.95 10.48
CA PHE A 45 5.33 -0.90 11.38
C PHE A 45 6.36 -1.41 12.38
N ASP A 46 6.09 -2.54 13.03
CA ASP A 46 7.03 -3.11 13.99
C ASP A 46 8.43 -3.32 13.38
N ASP A 47 8.48 -3.78 12.12
CA ASP A 47 9.74 -3.91 11.38
C ASP A 47 10.37 -2.55 11.02
N LEU A 48 9.59 -1.59 10.49
CA LEU A 48 10.14 -0.31 10.06
C LEU A 48 10.51 0.63 11.24
N LEU A 49 9.97 0.39 12.43
CA LEU A 49 10.25 1.20 13.64
C LEU A 49 11.72 1.20 14.04
N GLN A 50 12.50 0.19 13.64
CA GLN A 50 13.95 0.19 13.87
C GLN A 50 14.69 1.26 13.05
N TYR A 51 14.07 1.81 12.00
CA TYR A 51 14.63 2.82 11.09
C TYR A 51 14.06 4.24 11.32
N ARG A 52 13.76 4.61 12.57
CA ARG A 52 13.18 5.93 12.90
C ARG A 52 14.05 7.13 12.49
N ASN A 53 15.37 7.00 12.59
CA ASN A 53 16.32 8.11 12.40
C ASN A 53 16.74 8.25 10.94
N VAL A 54 15.81 8.62 10.07
CA VAL A 54 16.06 8.89 8.65
C VAL A 54 15.70 10.33 8.30
N ASN A 55 16.39 10.89 7.31
CA ASN A 55 16.10 12.24 6.84
C ASN A 55 14.94 12.29 5.84
N ARG A 56 14.62 11.15 5.20
CA ARG A 56 13.65 11.05 4.10
C ARG A 56 13.18 9.61 3.93
N VAL A 57 11.93 9.46 3.47
CA VAL A 57 11.33 8.16 3.15
C VAL A 57 10.76 8.23 1.74
N TYR A 58 11.18 7.32 0.87
CA TYR A 58 10.59 7.13 -0.46
C TYR A 58 9.83 5.81 -0.48
N ILE A 59 8.56 5.85 -0.86
CA ILE A 59 7.68 4.69 -0.89
C ILE A 59 7.58 4.21 -2.34
N VAL A 60 8.00 2.96 -2.57
CA VAL A 60 8.07 2.30 -3.88
C VAL A 60 7.52 0.87 -3.79
N GLY A 61 7.35 0.21 -4.93
CA GLY A 61 6.80 -1.14 -5.04
C GLY A 61 5.29 -1.17 -5.29
N GLY A 62 4.75 -2.34 -5.64
CA GLY A 62 3.33 -2.50 -5.99
C GLY A 62 2.37 -2.25 -4.83
N GLY A 63 2.81 -2.48 -3.58
CA GLY A 63 2.03 -2.20 -2.37
C GLY A 63 2.12 -0.75 -1.88
N ALA A 64 2.88 0.13 -2.55
CA ALA A 64 3.21 1.46 -2.04
C ALA A 64 1.97 2.32 -1.74
N ALA A 65 0.98 2.31 -2.63
CA ALA A 65 -0.25 3.08 -2.44
C ALA A 65 -1.08 2.58 -1.25
N LEU A 66 -0.98 1.28 -0.91
CA LEU A 66 -1.72 0.69 0.22
C LEU A 66 -1.17 1.15 1.58
N ILE A 67 0.13 1.48 1.65
CA ILE A 67 0.80 1.82 2.93
C ILE A 67 1.15 3.29 3.06
N ALA A 68 0.98 4.09 2.01
CA ALA A 68 1.49 5.45 1.96
C ALA A 68 1.02 6.31 3.15
N ASP A 69 -0.28 6.26 3.45
CA ASP A 69 -0.86 7.00 4.58
C ASP A 69 -0.37 6.49 5.93
N ALA A 70 -0.18 5.17 6.03
CA ALA A 70 0.32 4.50 7.21
C ALA A 70 1.76 4.97 7.51
N VAL A 71 2.64 4.94 6.51
CA VAL A 71 4.03 5.40 6.61
C VAL A 71 4.11 6.90 6.92
N ARG A 72 3.26 7.72 6.28
CA ARG A 72 3.17 9.17 6.58
C ARG A 72 2.82 9.45 8.05
N LYS A 73 1.93 8.65 8.65
CA LYS A 73 1.60 8.77 10.07
C LYS A 73 2.77 8.38 10.96
N ALA A 74 3.49 7.30 10.64
CA ALA A 74 4.63 6.84 11.43
C ALA A 74 5.85 7.80 11.40
N TRP A 75 6.09 8.47 10.26
CA TRP A 75 7.12 9.50 10.07
C TRP A 75 6.53 10.91 9.97
N ASN A 76 5.51 11.23 10.78
CA ASN A 76 4.84 12.54 10.74
C ASN A 76 5.79 13.74 10.87
N HIS A 77 6.88 13.60 11.63
CA HIS A 77 7.92 14.61 11.83
C HIS A 77 8.69 14.97 10.54
N LEU A 78 8.63 14.11 9.51
CA LEU A 78 9.29 14.34 8.22
C LEU A 78 8.44 15.16 7.24
N SER A 79 7.15 15.38 7.50
CA SER A 79 6.26 16.21 6.66
C SER A 79 6.37 15.85 5.17
N GLU A 80 6.71 16.79 4.29
CA GLU A 80 6.85 16.54 2.84
C GLU A 80 8.00 15.58 2.45
N LYS A 81 8.82 15.14 3.40
CA LYS A 81 9.95 14.22 3.15
C LYS A 81 9.53 12.74 3.15
N VAL A 82 8.23 12.44 3.31
CA VAL A 82 7.65 11.11 3.06
C VAL A 82 6.96 11.12 1.71
N VAL A 83 7.62 10.59 0.68
CA VAL A 83 7.21 10.73 -0.72
C VAL A 83 6.79 9.38 -1.29
N LEU A 84 5.54 9.29 -1.75
CA LEU A 84 5.10 8.22 -2.64
C LEU A 84 5.56 8.58 -4.06
N MET A 85 6.32 7.69 -4.71
CA MET A 85 6.79 7.96 -6.08
C MET A 85 5.64 7.89 -7.08
N ASP A 86 5.74 8.65 -8.19
CA ASP A 86 4.69 8.75 -9.21
C ASP A 86 4.36 7.39 -9.85
N GLU A 87 5.41 6.61 -10.15
CA GLU A 87 5.31 5.28 -10.74
C GLU A 87 5.94 4.24 -9.78
N PRO A 88 5.33 4.02 -8.60
CA PRO A 88 6.01 3.35 -7.49
C PRO A 88 6.33 1.89 -7.84
N GLN A 89 5.47 1.21 -8.59
CA GLN A 89 5.66 -0.18 -9.00
C GLN A 89 6.85 -0.37 -9.96
N THR A 90 7.11 0.62 -10.83
CA THR A 90 8.21 0.55 -11.80
C THR A 90 9.44 1.36 -11.41
N ALA A 91 9.42 2.05 -10.27
CA ALA A 91 10.49 2.95 -9.84
C ALA A 91 11.88 2.27 -9.85
N LEU A 92 11.96 1.01 -9.39
CA LEU A 92 13.22 0.25 -9.37
C LEU A 92 13.75 -0.02 -10.78
N VAL A 93 12.91 -0.54 -11.68
CA VAL A 93 13.35 -0.88 -13.05
C VAL A 93 13.71 0.38 -13.84
N GLN A 94 12.99 1.49 -13.62
CA GLN A 94 13.34 2.78 -14.21
C GLN A 94 14.69 3.30 -13.70
N ALA A 95 14.98 3.18 -12.40
CA ALA A 95 16.27 3.57 -11.84
C ALA A 95 17.41 2.72 -12.42
N ILE A 96 17.23 1.40 -12.53
CA ILE A 96 18.22 0.49 -13.16
C ILE A 96 18.44 0.85 -14.64
N ALA A 97 17.37 1.11 -15.38
CA ALA A 97 17.47 1.47 -16.79
C ALA A 97 18.21 2.80 -17.00
N ARG A 98 17.95 3.82 -16.17
CA ARG A 98 18.67 5.09 -16.21
C ARG A 98 20.15 4.92 -15.87
N PHE A 99 20.45 4.19 -14.80
CA PHE A 99 21.83 3.90 -14.41
C PHE A 99 22.64 3.24 -15.55
N LYS A 100 22.04 2.28 -16.26
CA LYS A 100 22.68 1.60 -17.41
C LYS A 100 22.77 2.45 -18.68
N ALA A 101 21.95 3.48 -18.82
CA ALA A 101 21.98 4.39 -19.97
C ALA A 101 22.98 5.55 -19.77
N GLU A 102 23.41 5.77 -18.54
CA GLU A 102 24.44 6.74 -18.16
C GLU A 102 25.87 6.14 -18.21
N GLU A 103 26.00 4.80 -18.36
CA GLU A 103 27.23 4.09 -18.77
C GLU A 103 27.35 4.04 -20.31
#